data_AF-T1P402-F1
#
_entry.id   AF-T1P402-F1
#
_cell.length_a   1.000
_cell.length_b   1.000
_cell.length_c   1.000
_cell.angle_alpha   90.00
_cell.angle_beta   90.00
_cell.angle_gamma   90.00
#
_symmetry.space_group_name_H-M   'P 1'
#
loop_
_entity.id
_entity.type
_entity.pdbx_description
1 polymer ?
#
loop_
_entity_poly.entity_id
_entity_poly.type
_entity_poly.pdbx_seq_one_letter_code
_entity_poly.pdbx_strand_id
1 'polypeptide(L)'
;WVTSLVARYFEQASPYVDIDNKVVTRTLEWLTEQQLPTGAFTETGENYNHRLQEDDKAMTAFVSLAFMQCFNLDATLQNSMNRAISFLAETWSDIEDPYIMSIVAYVMERANHPQKTI
;
A
#
# COMPACT_ATOMS: atom_id res chain seq x y z
N TRP A 1 7.22 4.80 -3.00
CA TRP A 1 7.72 3.64 -2.23
C TRP A 1 8.30 4.04 -0.88
N VAL A 2 9.30 4.95 -0.83
CA VAL A 2 9.93 5.35 0.44
C VAL A 2 8.91 5.91 1.44
N THR A 3 8.02 6.78 0.96
CA THR A 3 7.04 7.45 1.82
C THR A 3 6.11 6.48 2.55
N SER A 4 5.58 5.47 1.86
CA SER A 4 4.74 4.43 2.49
C SER A 4 5.55 3.52 3.42
N LEU A 5 6.81 3.23 3.08
CA LEU A 5 7.71 2.48 3.96
C LEU A 5 7.97 3.21 5.28
N VAL A 6 8.25 4.51 5.22
CA VAL A 6 8.50 5.36 6.39
C VAL A 6 7.24 5.44 7.26
N ALA A 7 6.06 5.69 6.67
CA ALA A 7 4.80 5.73 7.41
C ALA A 7 4.58 4.44 8.21
N ARG A 8 4.81 3.29 7.55
CA ARG A 8 4.68 1.97 8.16
C ARG A 8 5.63 1.76 9.34
N TYR A 9 6.90 2.13 9.18
CA TYR A 9 7.87 1.99 10.27
C TYR A 9 7.62 2.95 11.43
N PHE A 10 7.15 4.17 11.14
CA PHE A 10 6.79 5.12 12.17
C PHE A 10 5.63 4.60 13.02
N GLU A 11 4.61 4.04 12.38
CA GLU A 11 3.52 3.41 13.11
C GLU A 11 4.00 2.25 14.00
N GLN A 12 4.81 1.35 13.45
CA GLN A 12 5.36 0.22 14.20
C GLN A 12 6.27 0.64 15.35
N ALA A 13 6.94 1.79 15.23
CA ALA A 13 7.85 2.33 16.23
C ALA A 13 7.15 3.17 17.31
N SER A 14 5.92 3.65 17.06
CA SER A 14 5.13 4.48 17.98
C SER A 14 4.98 3.93 19.42
N PRO A 15 4.98 2.61 19.68
CA PRO A 15 4.95 2.10 21.05
C PRO A 15 6.28 2.24 21.81
N TYR A 16 7.38 2.51 21.11
CA TYR A 16 8.74 2.47 21.65
C TYR A 16 9.45 3.83 21.65
N VAL A 17 9.05 4.73 20.75
CA VAL A 17 9.62 6.08 20.60
C VAL A 17 8.50 7.09 20.36
N ASP A 18 8.72 8.32 20.82
CA ASP A 18 7.75 9.40 20.64
C ASP A 18 7.70 9.84 19.16
N ILE A 19 6.55 9.60 18.52
CA ILE A 19 6.29 9.94 17.13
C ILE A 19 4.98 10.71 17.10
N ASP A 20 4.99 11.91 16.52
CA ASP A 20 3.76 12.68 16.34
C ASP A 20 2.87 11.96 15.30
N ASN A 21 1.74 11.42 15.76
CA ASN A 21 0.75 10.75 14.91
C ASN A 21 0.31 11.61 13.72
N LYS A 22 0.35 12.95 13.84
CA LYS A 22 0.03 13.85 12.72
C LYS A 22 0.98 13.68 11.54
N VAL A 23 2.23 13.30 11.78
CA VAL A 23 3.20 13.01 10.71
C VAL A 23 2.77 11.78 9.93
N VAL A 24 2.34 10.71 10.61
CA VAL A 24 1.84 9.50 9.96
C VAL A 24 0.57 9.81 9.18
N THR A 25 -0.41 10.48 9.79
CA THR A 25 -1.67 10.85 9.13
C THR A 25 -1.43 11.68 7.87
N ARG A 26 -0.62 12.74 7.97
CA ARG A 26 -0.30 13.60 6.82
C ARG A 26 0.43 12.84 5.71
N THR A 27 1.25 11.87 6.08
CA THR A 27 1.95 11.02 5.10
C THR A 27 0.96 10.14 4.34
N LEU A 28 -0.03 9.56 5.03
CA LEU A 28 -1.10 8.78 4.40
C LEU A 28 -2.00 9.66 3.52
N GLU A 29 -2.37 10.85 3.97
CA GLU A 29 -3.12 11.83 3.17
C GLU A 29 -2.38 12.16 1.87
N TRP A 30 -1.08 12.49 1.96
CA TRP A 30 -0.27 12.75 0.77
C TRP A 30 -0.24 11.54 -0.17
N LEU A 31 -0.16 10.31 0.36
CA LEU A 31 -0.24 9.11 -0.48
C LEU A 31 -1.56 9.08 -1.25
N THR A 32 -2.70 9.40 -0.64
CA THR A 32 -4.00 9.41 -1.35
C THR A 32 -4.02 10.37 -2.55
N GLU A 33 -3.28 11.49 -2.48
CA GLU A 33 -3.14 12.45 -3.58
C GLU A 33 -2.32 11.89 -4.76
N GLN A 34 -1.46 10.89 -4.50
CA GLN A 34 -0.67 10.20 -5.53
C GLN A 34 -1.41 9.01 -6.14
N GLN A 35 -2.60 8.65 -5.65
CA GLN A 35 -3.36 7.51 -6.15
C GLN A 35 -3.99 7.85 -7.50
N LEU A 36 -3.79 6.98 -8.49
CA LEU A 36 -4.38 7.14 -9.82
C LEU A 36 -5.91 6.94 -9.78
N PRO A 37 -6.66 7.43 -10.80
CA PRO A 37 -8.10 7.18 -10.90
C PRO A 37 -8.47 5.70 -10.88
N THR A 38 -7.58 4.84 -11.42
CA THR A 38 -7.70 3.38 -11.42
C THR A 38 -7.58 2.76 -10.03
N GLY A 39 -7.10 3.50 -9.02
CA GLY A 39 -6.81 2.98 -7.69
C GLY A 39 -5.35 2.53 -7.49
N ALA A 40 -4.56 2.48 -8.58
CA ALA A 40 -3.16 2.11 -8.54
C ALA A 40 -2.26 3.22 -7.95
N PHE A 41 -1.11 2.81 -7.45
CA PHE A 41 0.02 3.68 -7.11
C PHE A 41 1.20 3.39 -8.04
N THR A 42 1.85 4.44 -8.52
CA THR A 42 3.04 4.36 -9.38
C THR A 42 4.14 5.25 -8.82
N GLU A 43 5.40 4.85 -8.96
CA GLU A 43 6.52 5.72 -8.60
C GLU A 43 6.78 6.72 -9.74
N THR A 44 6.98 7.99 -9.41
CA THR A 44 7.24 9.06 -10.39
C THR A 44 8.70 9.57 -10.36
N GLY A 45 9.53 9.05 -9.46
CA GLY A 45 10.92 9.46 -9.24
C GLY A 45 11.96 8.44 -9.68
N GLU A 46 13.21 8.62 -9.24
CA GLU A 46 14.29 7.65 -9.48
C GLU A 46 14.01 6.31 -8.79
N ASN A 47 14.18 5.24 -9.56
CA ASN A 47 13.98 3.88 -9.07
C ASN A 47 15.25 3.37 -8.40
N TYR A 48 15.16 3.03 -7.11
CA TYR A 48 16.22 2.40 -6.32
C TYR A 48 15.91 0.92 -6.03
N ASN A 49 14.64 0.52 -6.15
CA ASN A 49 14.15 -0.86 -6.04
C ASN A 49 13.30 -1.20 -7.27
N HIS A 50 13.98 -1.46 -8.38
CA HIS A 50 13.37 -1.68 -9.70
C HIS A 50 12.20 -2.67 -9.69
N ARG A 51 12.34 -3.83 -9.02
CA ARG A 51 11.30 -4.87 -9.02
C ARG A 51 9.98 -4.44 -8.38
N LEU A 52 10.02 -3.47 -7.47
CA LEU A 52 8.85 -3.04 -6.71
C LEU A 52 8.34 -1.67 -7.15
N GLN A 53 9.21 -0.82 -7.69
CA GLN A 53 8.86 0.53 -8.15
C GLN A 53 8.44 0.58 -9.62
N GLU A 54 8.84 -0.39 -10.45
CA GLU A 54 8.47 -0.44 -11.87
C GLU A 54 7.12 -1.12 -12.13
N ASP A 55 6.66 -1.95 -11.20
CA ASP A 55 5.37 -2.64 -11.31
C ASP A 55 4.30 -1.97 -10.44
N ASP A 56 3.21 -1.57 -11.08
CA ASP A 56 2.09 -0.87 -10.45
C ASP A 56 1.33 -1.75 -9.44
N LYS A 57 1.25 -3.06 -9.64
CA LYS A 57 0.62 -4.01 -8.70
C LYS A 57 1.50 -4.17 -7.46
N ALA A 58 2.80 -4.34 -7.66
CA ALA A 58 3.76 -4.45 -6.55
C ALA A 58 3.76 -3.18 -5.69
N MET A 59 3.81 -2.01 -6.33
CA MET A 59 3.76 -0.72 -5.67
C MET A 59 2.43 -0.51 -4.94
N THR A 60 1.31 -0.82 -5.59
CA THR A 60 -0.03 -0.68 -4.99
C THR A 60 -0.17 -1.57 -3.77
N ALA A 61 0.20 -2.85 -3.87
CA ALA A 61 0.17 -3.78 -2.74
C ALA A 61 1.04 -3.30 -1.58
N PHE A 62 2.23 -2.78 -1.89
CA PHE A 62 3.12 -2.26 -0.87
C PHE A 62 2.56 -1.03 -0.14
N VAL A 63 1.94 -0.10 -0.87
CA VAL A 63 1.27 1.06 -0.30
C VAL A 63 0.04 0.63 0.52
N SER A 64 -0.77 -0.32 0.04
CA SER A 64 -1.90 -0.88 0.78
C SER A 64 -1.49 -1.48 2.13
N LEU A 65 -0.34 -2.16 2.22
CA LEU A 65 0.18 -2.65 3.49
C LEU A 65 0.47 -1.54 4.50
N ALA A 66 0.93 -0.37 4.04
CA ALA A 66 1.16 0.76 4.93
C ALA A 66 -0.16 1.26 5.51
N PHE A 67 -1.20 1.44 4.69
CA PHE A 67 -2.54 1.80 5.16
C PHE A 67 -3.08 0.78 6.18
N MET A 68 -3.00 -0.52 5.88
CA MET A 68 -3.49 -1.58 6.76
C MET A 68 -2.79 -1.66 8.12
N GLN A 69 -1.57 -1.14 8.23
CA GLN A 69 -0.78 -1.21 9.45
C GLN A 69 -0.94 0.03 10.34
N CYS A 70 -1.49 1.12 9.80
CA CYS A 70 -1.78 2.33 10.55
C CYS A 70 -3.11 2.25 11.30
N PHE A 71 -3.09 2.62 12.58
CA PHE A 71 -4.29 2.74 13.40
C PHE A 71 -5.05 4.03 13.07
N ASN A 72 -6.37 4.04 13.30
CA ASN A 72 -7.24 5.22 13.16
C ASN A 72 -7.33 5.83 11.75
N LEU A 73 -7.47 4.98 10.72
CA LEU A 73 -7.81 5.46 9.37
C LEU A 73 -9.18 6.14 9.36
N ASP A 74 -9.25 7.38 8.86
CA ASP A 74 -10.51 8.04 8.57
C ASP A 74 -11.21 7.42 7.33
N ALA A 75 -12.42 7.89 7.04
CA ALA A 75 -13.20 7.38 5.91
C ALA A 75 -12.52 7.61 4.54
N THR A 76 -11.74 8.68 4.39
CA THR A 76 -11.04 9.03 3.16
C THR A 76 -9.88 8.07 2.91
N LEU A 77 -9.06 7.83 3.93
CA LEU A 77 -7.94 6.89 3.87
C LEU A 77 -8.43 5.45 3.68
N GLN A 78 -9.53 5.07 4.34
CA GLN A 78 -10.17 3.77 4.13
C GLN A 78 -10.68 3.59 2.69
N ASN A 79 -11.29 4.62 2.11
CA ASN A 79 -11.72 4.59 0.71
C ASN A 79 -10.53 4.43 -0.25
N SER A 80 -9.43 5.18 -0.02
CA SER A 80 -8.21 5.04 -0.82
C SER A 80 -7.63 3.61 -0.75
N MET A 81 -7.57 3.03 0.45
CA MET A 81 -7.15 1.64 0.65
C MET A 81 -8.06 0.65 -0.09
N ASN A 82 -9.39 0.81 0.00
CA ASN A 82 -10.33 -0.07 -0.69
C ASN A 82 -10.19 0.01 -2.21
N ARG A 83 -10.01 1.20 -2.77
CA ARG A 83 -9.74 1.39 -4.21
C ARG A 83 -8.45 0.69 -4.65
N ALA A 84 -7.42 0.71 -3.82
CA ALA A 84 -6.17 0.00 -4.08
C ALA A 84 -6.36 -1.52 -4.06
N ILE A 85 -7.13 -2.04 -3.10
CA ILE A 85 -7.47 -3.48 -3.03
C ILE A 85 -8.31 -3.89 -4.25
N SER A 86 -9.29 -3.09 -4.66
CA SER A 86 -10.09 -3.33 -5.87
C SER A 86 -9.21 -3.40 -7.12
N PHE A 87 -8.26 -2.47 -7.28
CA PHE A 87 -7.33 -2.51 -8.40
C PHE A 87 -6.50 -3.80 -8.44
N LEU A 88 -5.97 -4.23 -7.29
CA LEU A 88 -5.20 -5.48 -7.18
C LEU A 88 -6.07 -6.71 -7.46
N ALA A 89 -7.35 -6.66 -7.09
CA ALA A 89 -8.29 -7.74 -7.32
C ALA A 89 -8.66 -7.90 -8.80
N GLU A 90 -8.81 -6.77 -9.50
CA GLU A 90 -9.10 -6.71 -10.94
C GLU A 90 -7.90 -7.14 -11.79
N THR A 91 -6.68 -6.83 -11.33
CA THR A 91 -5.43 -7.12 -12.07
C THR A 91 -4.75 -8.42 -11.64
N TRP A 92 -5.39 -9.22 -10.78
CA TRP A 92 -4.83 -10.45 -10.21
C TRP A 92 -4.41 -11.47 -11.29
N SER A 93 -5.20 -11.61 -12.35
CA SER A 93 -4.92 -12.54 -13.46
C SER A 93 -3.69 -12.17 -14.27
N ASP A 94 -3.25 -10.92 -14.21
CA ASP A 94 -2.22 -10.35 -15.07
C ASP A 94 -0.84 -10.39 -14.40
N ILE A 95 -0.75 -10.91 -13.17
CA ILE A 95 0.50 -11.02 -12.41
C ILE A 95 1.26 -12.27 -12.84
N GLU A 96 2.38 -12.08 -13.55
CA GLU A 96 3.26 -13.18 -13.99
C GLU A 96 4.45 -13.43 -13.05
N ASP A 97 4.98 -12.39 -12.39
CA ASP A 97 6.14 -12.53 -11.48
C ASP A 97 5.69 -13.14 -10.14
N PRO A 98 6.18 -14.34 -9.75
CA PRO A 98 5.85 -14.97 -8.47
C PRO A 98 6.19 -14.10 -7.25
N TYR A 99 7.20 -13.23 -7.35
CA TYR A 99 7.54 -12.29 -6.30
C TYR A 99 6.41 -11.29 -6.04
N ILE A 100 5.88 -10.70 -7.11
CA ILE A 100 4.76 -9.75 -7.05
C ILE A 100 3.51 -10.46 -6.56
N MET A 101 3.23 -11.64 -7.12
CA MET A 101 2.11 -12.50 -6.70
C MET A 101 2.13 -12.76 -5.19
N SER A 102 3.30 -13.06 -4.61
CA SER A 102 3.42 -13.34 -3.18
C SER A 102 3.07 -12.12 -2.31
N ILE A 103 3.44 -10.91 -2.75
CA ILE A 103 3.14 -9.66 -2.03
C ILE A 103 1.65 -9.35 -2.14
N VAL A 104 1.07 -9.45 -3.32
CA VAL A 104 -0.37 -9.20 -3.53
C VAL A 104 -1.21 -10.23 -2.76
N ALA A 105 -0.84 -11.52 -2.79
CA ALA A 105 -1.51 -12.57 -2.02
C ALA A 105 -1.51 -12.25 -0.52
N TYR A 106 -0.38 -11.78 0.00
CA TYR A 106 -0.25 -11.40 1.40
C TYR A 106 -1.15 -10.20 1.77
N VAL A 107 -1.28 -9.23 0.87
CA VAL A 107 -2.22 -8.10 1.04
C VAL A 107 -3.66 -8.57 1.02
N MET A 108 -4.02 -9.46 0.09
CA MET A 108 -5.37 -10.01 -0.02
C MET A 108 -5.78 -10.81 1.22
N GLU A 109 -4.85 -11.61 1.76
CA GLU A 109 -5.06 -12.34 3.01
C GLU A 109 -5.28 -11.38 4.19
N ARG A 110 -4.45 -10.33 4.31
CA ARG A 110 -4.63 -9.29 5.34
C ARG A 110 -5.94 -8.52 5.20
N ALA A 111 -6.37 -8.26 3.97
CA ALA A 111 -7.66 -7.64 3.67
C ALA A 111 -8.85 -8.58 3.93
N ASN A 112 -8.61 -9.87 4.20
CA ASN A 112 -9.61 -10.93 4.21
C ASN A 112 -10.47 -10.92 2.93
N HIS A 113 -9.84 -10.65 1.78
CA HIS A 113 -10.52 -10.53 0.49
C HIS A 113 -10.86 -11.94 -0.06
N PRO A 114 -11.96 -12.13 -0.82
CA PRO A 114 -12.34 -13.44 -1.36
C PRO A 114 -11.27 -14.10 -2.25
N GLN A 115 -10.43 -13.30 -2.90
CA GLN A 115 -9.33 -13.77 -3.75
C GLN A 115 -8.07 -14.19 -2.96
N LYS A 116 -8.16 -14.38 -1.64
CA LYS A 116 -7.04 -14.83 -0.80
C LYS A 116 -6.54 -16.25 -1.07
N THR A 117 -7.29 -17.07 -1.80
CA THR A 117 -7.00 -18.50 -1.97
C THR A 117 -6.21 -18.73 -3.26
N ILE A 118 -4.95 -19.16 -3.11
CA ILE A 118 -4.13 -19.75 -4.18
C ILE A 118 -4.61 -21.18 -4.45
#